data_AF-A0A1V5NDQ1-F1
#
_entry.id   AF-A0A1V5NDQ1-F1
#
_cell.length_a   1.000
_cell.length_b   1.000
_cell.length_c   1.000
_cell.angle_alpha   90.00
_cell.angle_beta   90.00
_cell.angle_gamma   90.00
#
_symmetry.space_group_name_H-M   'P 1'
#
loop_
_entity.id
_entity.type
_entity.pdbx_description
1 polymer ?
#
loop_
_entity_poly.entity_id
_entity_poly.type
_entity_poly.pdbx_seq_one_letter_code
_entity_poly.pdbx_strand_id
1 'polypeptide(L)'
;MDDSSYARELSSKLSEETKEAIEAMEDRSKLIEELGDVLEVIEAIASRNLIDWSEIEEAQKRKREERGGFRQRIFLESVID
;
A
#
# COMPACT_ATOMS: atom_id res chain seq x y z
N MET A 1 -1.65 24.66 1.28
CA MET A 1 -1.50 23.81 0.08
C MET A 1 -2.88 23.66 -0.52
N ASP A 2 -3.02 23.77 -1.84
CA ASP A 2 -4.27 23.39 -2.47
C ASP A 2 -4.45 21.85 -2.36
N ASP A 3 -5.70 21.37 -2.37
CA ASP A 3 -6.01 19.95 -2.20
C ASP A 3 -5.46 19.05 -3.32
N SER A 4 -5.10 19.63 -4.48
CA SER A 4 -4.52 18.91 -5.61
C SER A 4 -3.01 18.70 -5.42
N SER A 5 -2.33 19.66 -4.81
CA SER A 5 -0.93 19.58 -4.39
C SER A 5 -0.76 18.50 -3.33
N TYR A 6 -1.66 18.45 -2.36
CA TYR A 6 -1.60 17.46 -1.28
C TYR A 6 -1.83 16.02 -1.78
N ALA A 7 -2.77 15.82 -2.72
CA ALA A 7 -2.97 14.51 -3.35
C ALA A 7 -1.72 14.02 -4.09
N ARG A 8 -1.06 14.93 -4.82
CA ARG A 8 0.17 14.62 -5.56
C ARG A 8 1.31 14.27 -4.61
N GLU A 9 1.43 14.97 -3.48
CA GLU A 9 2.43 14.68 -2.46
C GLU A 9 2.23 13.30 -1.84
N LEU A 10 1.00 12.94 -1.45
CA LEU A 10 0.71 11.60 -0.92
C LEU A 10 1.01 10.49 -1.95
N SER A 11 0.70 10.73 -3.23
CA SER A 11 1.03 9.79 -4.31
C SER A 11 2.55 9.65 -4.52
N SER A 12 3.29 10.75 -4.41
CA SER A 12 4.76 10.75 -4.50
C SER A 12 5.34 9.98 -3.32
N LYS A 13 4.85 10.26 -2.12
CA LYS A 13 5.33 9.62 -0.88
C LYS A 13 5.07 8.12 -0.90
N LEU A 14 3.89 7.67 -1.32
CA LEU A 14 3.59 6.24 -1.45
C LEU A 14 4.58 5.53 -2.38
N SER A 15 4.98 6.19 -3.47
CA SER A 15 5.94 5.64 -4.42
C SER A 15 7.37 5.58 -3.85
N GLU A 16 7.74 6.58 -3.05
CA GLU A 16 9.01 6.66 -2.33
C GLU A 16 9.12 5.54 -1.28
N GLU A 17 8.18 5.46 -0.33
CA GLU A 17 8.22 4.47 0.76
C GLU A 17 8.18 3.04 0.22
N THR A 18 7.39 2.80 -0.84
CA THR A 18 7.34 1.48 -1.50
C THR A 18 8.70 1.11 -2.09
N LYS A 19 9.41 2.08 -2.66
CA LYS A 19 10.74 1.87 -3.23
C LYS A 19 11.76 1.59 -2.12
N GLU A 20 11.72 2.34 -1.03
CA GLU A 20 12.60 2.12 0.12
C GLU A 20 12.35 0.74 0.75
N ALA A 21 11.10 0.31 0.88
CA ALA A 21 10.76 -1.04 1.34
C ALA A 21 11.32 -2.15 0.42
N ILE A 22 11.33 -1.92 -0.90
CA ILE A 22 11.94 -2.87 -1.87
C ILE A 22 13.46 -2.90 -1.70
N GLU A 23 14.10 -1.75 -1.54
CA GLU A 23 15.56 -1.65 -1.33
C GLU A 23 15.98 -2.27 0.01
N ALA A 24 15.11 -2.25 1.02
CA ALA A 24 15.35 -2.80 2.34
C ALA A 24 15.12 -4.31 2.47
N MET A 25 14.81 -5.05 1.39
CA MET A 25 14.46 -6.49 1.45
C MET A 25 15.52 -7.38 2.13
N GLU A 26 16.79 -6.98 2.11
CA GLU A 26 17.90 -7.71 2.75
C GLU A 26 18.26 -7.19 4.16
N ASP A 27 17.71 -6.04 4.59
CA ASP A 27 17.86 -5.48 5.93
C ASP A 27 16.53 -5.56 6.70
N ARG A 28 16.43 -6.52 7.62
CA ARG A 28 15.20 -6.76 8.37
C ARG A 28 14.74 -5.54 9.17
N SER A 29 15.65 -4.80 9.79
CA SER A 29 15.27 -3.68 10.65
C SER A 29 14.75 -2.53 9.80
N LYS A 30 15.47 -2.23 8.71
CA LYS A 30 15.05 -1.19 7.76
C LYS A 30 13.75 -1.57 7.08
N LEU A 31 13.58 -2.81 6.64
CA LEU A 31 12.34 -3.29 6.02
C LEU A 31 11.11 -3.07 6.92
N ILE A 32 11.24 -3.29 8.23
CA ILE A 32 10.13 -3.07 9.16
C ILE A 32 9.76 -1.59 9.25
N GLU A 33 10.75 -0.70 9.26
CA GLU A 33 10.56 0.75 9.25
C GLU A 33 9.82 1.19 7.97
N GLU A 34 10.36 0.82 6.81
CA GLU A 34 9.78 1.22 5.51
C GLU A 34 8.37 0.64 5.27
N LEU A 35 8.10 -0.58 5.73
CA LEU A 35 6.74 -1.13 5.66
C LEU A 35 5.76 -0.37 6.58
N GLY A 36 6.26 0.17 7.69
CA GLY A 36 5.51 1.06 8.56
C GLY A 36 5.18 2.38 7.86
N ASP A 37 6.18 2.99 7.22
CA ASP A 37 6.01 4.25 6.49
C ASP A 37 5.05 4.09 5.30
N VAL A 38 5.09 2.96 4.57
CA VAL A 38 4.09 2.61 3.55
C VAL A 38 2.68 2.58 4.15
N LEU A 39 2.49 1.97 5.33
CA LEU A 39 1.18 1.90 5.98
C LEU A 39 0.69 3.29 6.40
N GLU A 40 1.56 4.13 6.96
CA GLU A 40 1.23 5.51 7.36
C GLU A 40 0.73 6.32 6.15
N VAL A 41 1.39 6.19 5.00
CA VAL A 41 0.95 6.88 3.78
C VAL A 41 -0.39 6.35 3.28
N ILE A 42 -0.64 5.03 3.35
CA ILE A 42 -1.93 4.44 2.97
C ILE A 42 -3.05 4.96 3.91
N GLU A 43 -2.81 5.04 5.21
CA GLU A 43 -3.75 5.59 6.19
C GLU A 43 -4.06 7.07 5.93
N ALA A 44 -3.05 7.87 5.58
CA ALA A 44 -3.23 9.26 5.19
C ALA A 44 -4.08 9.41 3.91
N ILE A 45 -3.84 8.55 2.91
CA ILE A 45 -4.64 8.50 1.69
C ILE A 45 -6.09 8.11 2.00
N ALA A 46 -6.31 7.09 2.84
CA ALA A 46 -7.64 6.66 3.24
C ALA A 46 -8.42 7.79 3.93
N SER A 47 -7.77 8.42 4.92
CA SER A 47 -8.33 9.53 5.70
C SER A 47 -8.73 10.72 4.81
N ARG A 48 -7.86 11.11 3.86
CA ARG A 48 -8.16 12.18 2.90
C ARG A 48 -9.40 11.88 2.04
N ASN A 49 -9.59 10.61 1.68
CA ASN A 49 -10.69 10.17 0.83
C ASN A 49 -11.93 9.74 1.61
N LEU A 50 -11.97 9.95 2.94
CA LEU A 50 -13.07 9.55 3.82
C LEU A 50 -13.38 8.05 3.75
N ILE A 51 -12.33 7.24 3.58
CA ILE A 51 -12.42 5.78 3.56
C ILE A 51 -12.09 5.27 4.95
N ASP A 52 -12.99 4.48 5.53
CA ASP A 52 -12.71 3.80 6.79
C ASP A 52 -11.72 2.65 6.56
N TRP A 53 -10.81 2.43 7.52
CA TRP A 53 -9.83 1.36 7.43
C TRP A 53 -10.48 -0.02 7.25
N SER A 54 -11.63 -0.25 7.88
CA SER A 54 -12.42 -1.48 7.73
C SER A 54 -12.84 -1.75 6.29
N GLU A 55 -13.14 -0.73 5.49
CA GLU A 55 -13.50 -0.90 4.07
C GLU A 55 -12.32 -1.45 3.25
N ILE A 56 -11.09 -1.01 3.59
CA ILE A 56 -9.85 -1.51 2.99
C ILE A 56 -9.60 -2.95 3.40
N GLU A 57 -9.77 -3.28 4.69
CA GLU A 57 -9.61 -4.64 5.20
C GLU A 57 -10.62 -5.61 4.57
N GLU A 58 -11.88 -5.19 4.42
CA GLU A 58 -12.91 -5.98 3.73
C GLU A 58 -12.54 -6.21 2.26
N ALA A 59 -12.06 -5.19 1.56
CA ALA A 59 -11.58 -5.33 0.18
C ALA A 59 -10.39 -6.29 0.09
N GLN A 60 -9.45 -6.23 1.04
CA GLN A 60 -8.32 -7.16 1.13
C GLN A 60 -8.79 -8.60 1.39
N LYS A 61 -9.77 -8.78 2.29
CA LYS A 61 -10.35 -10.09 2.62
C LYS A 61 -11.05 -10.71 1.41
N ARG A 62 -11.92 -9.96 0.73
CA ARG A 62 -12.60 -10.43 -0.50
C ARG A 62 -11.59 -10.88 -1.56
N LYS A 63 -10.56 -10.06 -1.85
CA LYS A 63 -9.49 -10.43 -2.81
C LYS A 63 -8.73 -11.68 -2.40
N ARG A 64 -8.50 -11.88 -1.09
CA ARG A 64 -7.81 -13.07 -0.57
C ARG A 64 -8.65 -14.33 -0.72
N GLU A 65 -9.96 -14.23 -0.50
CA GLU A 65 -10.92 -15.32 -0.70
C GLU A 65 -11.07 -15.68 -2.18
N GLU A 66 -11.14 -14.68 -3.07
CA GLU A 66 -11.27 -14.87 -4.53
C GLU A 66 -9.99 -15.39 -5.20
N ARG A 67 -8.82 -14.91 -4.77
CA ARG A 67 -7.53 -15.11 -5.49
C ARG A 67 -6.47 -15.87 -4.69
N GLY A 68 -6.81 -16.39 -3.50
CA GLY A 68 -5.90 -17.15 -2.62
C GLY A 68 -4.89 -16.31 -1.83
N GLY A 69 -4.84 -14.99 -2.08
CA GLY A 69 -3.88 -14.05 -1.50
C GLY A 69 -2.41 -14.41 -1.77
N PHE A 70 -1.49 -13.60 -1.23
CA PHE A 70 -0.05 -13.84 -1.38
C PHE A 70 0.44 -15.14 -0.70
N ARG A 71 -0.36 -15.72 0.19
CA ARG A 71 -0.04 -16.98 0.89
C ARG A 71 -0.08 -18.22 -0.02
N GLN A 72 -0.79 -18.16 -1.14
CA GLN A 72 -0.81 -19.28 -2.10
C GLN A 72 0.30 -19.19 -3.17
N ARG A 73 1.22 -18.20 -3.11
CA ARG A 73 2.21 -17.92 -4.18
C ARG A 73 1.58 -17.84 -5.57
N ILE A 74 0.27 -17.57 -5.66
CA ILE A 74 -0.36 -17.20 -6.92
C ILE A 74 0.07 -15.76 -7.17
N PHE A 75 1.25 -15.62 -7.78
CA PHE A 75 1.53 -14.46 -8.61
C PHE A 75 0.38 -14.40 -9.61
N LEU A 76 -0.56 -13.46 -9.42
CA LEU A 76 -1.44 -13.08 -10.50
C LEU A 76 -0.53 -12.48 -11.56
N GLU A 77 -0.15 -13.29 -12.55
CA GLU A 77 0.21 -12.78 -13.86
C GLU A 77 -0.96 -11.89 -14.30
N SER A 78 -0.63 -10.62 -14.53
CA SER A 78 -1.35 -9.59 -15.28
C SER A 78 -2.80 -9.86 -15.70
N VAL A 79 -3.67 -8.89 -15.46
CA VAL A 79 -4.60 -8.47 -16.52
C VAL A 79 -4.02 -7.19 -17.10
N ILE A 80 -3.42 -7.31 -18.28
CA ILE A 80 -3.19 -6.19 -19.18
C ILE A 80 -4.58 -5.74 -19.65
N ASP A 81 -4.89 -4.45 -19.47
CA ASP A 81 -5.72 -3.66 -20.39
C ASP A 81 -5.20 -2.23 -20.41
#